data_AF-A0A6B3KRE1-F1
#
_entry.id   AF-A0A6B3KRE1-F1
#
_cell.length_a   1.000
_cell.length_b   1.000
_cell.length_c   1.000
_cell.angle_alpha   90.00
_cell.angle_beta   90.00
_cell.angle_gamma   90.00
#
_symmetry.space_group_name_H-M   'P 1'
#
loop_
_entity.id
_entity.type
_entity.pdbx_description
1 polymer ?
#
loop_
_entity_poly.entity_id
_entity_poly.type
_entity_poly.pdbx_seq_one_letter_code
_entity_poly.pdbx_strand_id
1 'polypeptide(L)' 'MILAESGALMLDVFAPFIEPLERELNAPRHSRVGRAHGMVDFETYHRRINAMNFALSHDDGIALNYDEADVILVAVSRA' A
#
# COMPACT_ATOMS: atom_id res chain seq x y z
N MET A 1 15.70 23.47 -6.87
CA MET A 1 14.51 22.65 -7.25
C MET A 1 13.42 23.65 -7.55
N ILE A 2 12.94 23.76 -8.79
CA ILE A 2 12.06 24.88 -9.23
C ILE A 2 10.87 25.11 -8.27
N LEU A 3 10.30 24.04 -7.72
CA LEU A 3 9.21 24.12 -6.74
C LEU A 3 9.62 24.76 -5.40
N ALA A 4 10.83 24.49 -4.90
CA ALA A 4 11.33 25.07 -3.65
C ALA A 4 11.61 26.58 -3.77
N GLU A 5 11.86 27.06 -4.98
CA GLU A 5 12.19 28.46 -5.27
C GLU A 5 10.94 29.29 -5.59
N SER A 6 9.75 28.68 -5.57
CA SER A 6 8.48 29.34 -5.95
C SER A 6 7.95 30.35 -4.93
N GLY A 7 8.48 30.37 -3.70
CA GLY A 7 7.95 31.16 -2.59
C GLY A 7 6.67 30.60 -1.96
N ALA A 8 6.14 29.47 -2.46
CA ALA A 8 5.00 28.79 -1.88
C ALA A 8 5.37 28.04 -0.59
N LEU A 9 4.38 27.82 0.27
CA LEU A 9 4.53 26.93 1.42
C LEU A 9 4.74 25.50 0.93
N MET A 10 5.93 24.95 1.23
CA MET A 10 6.28 23.56 0.94
C MET A 10 6.26 22.74 2.23
N LEU A 11 5.42 21.71 2.25
CA LEU A 11 5.33 20.76 3.36
C LEU A 11 5.86 19.40 2.89
N ASP A 12 7.05 19.02 3.37
CA ASP A 12 7.59 17.68 3.17
C ASP A 12 7.29 16.83 4.40
N VAL A 13 6.28 15.97 4.29
CA VAL A 13 5.86 15.07 5.37
C VAL A 13 6.84 13.90 5.59
N PHE A 14 7.73 13.62 4.64
CA PHE A 14 8.65 12.49 4.72
C PHE A 14 10.02 12.92 5.25
N ALA A 15 10.49 14.12 4.92
CA ALA A 15 11.82 14.62 5.31
C ALA A 15 12.19 14.39 6.79
N PRO A 16 11.30 14.63 7.78
CA PRO A 16 11.61 14.38 9.20
C PRO A 16 11.91 12.92 9.53
N PHE A 17 11.42 11.97 8.72
CA PHE A 17 11.51 10.53 8.98
C PHE A 17 12.60 9.84 8.19
N ILE A 18 13.13 10.44 7.11
CA ILE A 18 14.10 9.75 6.25
C ILE A 18 15.40 9.47 7.01
N GLU A 19 15.98 10.46 7.70
CA GLU A 19 17.26 10.25 8.40
C GLU A 19 17.15 9.24 9.56
N PRO A 20 16.11 9.28 10.42
CA PRO A 20 15.87 8.22 11.40
C PRO A 20 15.81 6.82 10.78
N LEU A 21 15.12 6.67 9.64
CA LEU A 21 15.01 5.38 8.95
C LEU A 21 16.36 4.92 8.36
N GLU A 22 17.16 5.82 7.79
CA GLU A 22 18.50 5.49 7.29
C GLU A 22 19.40 4.94 8.40
N ARG A 23 19.33 5.55 9.59
CA ARG A 23 20.08 5.11 10.77
C ARG A 23 19.59 3.76 11.29
N GLU A 24 18.28 3.60 11.44
CA GLU A 24 17.69 2.36 11.97
C GLU A 24 17.92 1.16 11.04
N LEU A 25 17.81 1.38 9.72
CA LEU A 25 18.00 0.33 8.72
C LEU A 25 19.46 0.15 8.30
N ASN A 26 20.38 0.97 8.82
CA ASN A 26 21.80 1.03 8.44
C ASN A 26 21.99 1.06 6.92
N ALA A 27 21.14 1.82 6.22
CA ALA A 27 21.08 1.88 4.77
C ALA A 27 20.82 3.31 4.30
N PRO A 28 21.63 3.86 3.37
CA PRO A 28 21.39 5.20 2.84
C PRO A 28 20.17 5.22 1.91
N ARG A 29 19.45 6.35 1.87
CA ARG A 29 18.39 6.56 0.90
C ARG A 29 18.98 6.56 -0.51
N HIS A 30 18.29 5.94 -1.45
CA HIS A 30 18.64 6.01 -2.86
C HIS A 30 17.80 7.08 -3.56
N SER A 31 18.42 8.19 -3.96
CA SER A 31 17.78 9.22 -4.80
C SER A 31 17.74 8.77 -6.27
N ARG A 32 16.85 7.84 -6.62
CA ARG A 32 16.62 7.48 -8.03
C ARG A 32 15.38 8.18 -8.57
N VAL A 33 15.61 9.20 -9.40
CA VAL A 33 14.58 9.83 -10.25
C VAL A 33 13.98 8.77 -11.19
N GLY A 34 12.66 8.76 -11.38
CA GLY A 34 11.98 7.90 -12.37
C GLY A 34 11.44 6.56 -11.86
N ARG A 35 11.48 6.30 -10.55
CA ARG A 35 10.95 5.07 -9.94
C ARG A 35 9.51 5.17 -9.42
N ALA A 36 8.72 6.16 -9.85
CA ALA A 36 7.29 6.23 -9.51
C ALA A 36 6.49 4.97 -9.94
N HIS A 37 7.02 4.19 -10.90
CA HIS A 37 6.41 2.94 -11.38
C HIS A 37 7.35 1.72 -11.39
N GLY A 38 8.60 1.83 -10.94
CA GLY A 38 9.64 0.90 -11.41
C GLY A 38 9.86 -0.38 -10.60
N MET A 39 9.01 -0.73 -9.64
CA MET A 39 8.89 -2.08 -9.08
C MET A 39 7.48 -2.19 -8.49
N VAL A 40 6.47 -2.15 -9.35
CA VAL A 40 5.25 -2.86 -9.00
C VAL A 40 5.66 -4.32 -9.11
N ASP A 41 5.88 -4.97 -7.98
CA ASP A 41 5.85 -6.42 -7.96
C ASP A 41 4.48 -6.82 -8.52
N PHE A 42 4.47 -7.19 -9.81
CA PHE A 42 3.26 -7.50 -10.55
C PHE A 42 2.50 -8.64 -9.88
N GLU A 43 3.20 -9.56 -9.24
CA GLU A 43 2.60 -10.65 -8.49
C GLU A 43 1.89 -10.11 -7.24
N THR A 44 2.56 -9.27 -6.44
CA THR A 44 1.93 -8.63 -5.26
C THR A 44 0.73 -7.79 -5.66
N TYR A 45 0.82 -7.05 -6.76
CA TYR A 45 -0.31 -6.27 -7.28
C TYR A 45 -1.47 -7.18 -7.71
N HIS A 46 -1.19 -8.21 -8.49
CA HIS A 46 -2.20 -9.15 -8.97
C HIS A 46 -2.85 -9.91 -7.80
N ARG A 47 -2.08 -10.28 -6.78
CA ARG A 47 -2.59 -10.90 -5.55
C ARG A 47 -3.61 -10.00 -4.85
N ARG A 48 -3.35 -8.69 -4.75
CA ARG A 48 -4.31 -7.72 -4.18
C ARG A 48 -5.60 -7.62 -5.00
N ILE A 49 -5.49 -7.64 -6.33
CA ILE A 49 -6.66 -7.64 -7.23
C ILE A 49 -7.49 -8.91 -7.04
N ASN A 50 -6.85 -10.07 -6.97
CA ASN A 50 -7.55 -11.34 -6.75
C ASN A 50 -8.23 -11.40 -5.39
N ALA A 51 -7.55 -10.95 -4.33
CA ALA A 51 -8.14 -10.86 -3.00
C ALA A 51 -9.38 -9.94 -2.96
N MET A 52 -9.32 -8.79 -3.64
CA MET A 52 -10.46 -7.88 -3.76
C MET A 52 -11.63 -8.53 -4.52
N ASN A 53 -11.35 -9.20 -5.64
CA ASN A 53 -12.37 -9.89 -6.43
C ASN A 53 -13.02 -11.05 -5.66
N PHE A 54 -12.23 -11.82 -4.91
CA PHE A 54 -12.74 -12.88 -4.05
C PHE A 54 -13.69 -12.31 -2.98
N ALA A 55 -13.28 -11.24 -2.29
CA ALA A 55 -14.12 -10.58 -1.30
C ALA A 55 -15.44 -10.06 -1.89
N LEU A 56 -15.40 -9.42 -3.06
CA LEU A 56 -16.59 -8.89 -3.74
C LEU A 56 -17.52 -9.96 -4.31
N SER A 57 -17.01 -11.14 -4.65
CA SER A 57 -17.84 -12.24 -5.16
C SER A 57 -18.50 -13.06 -4.06
N HIS A 58 -18.13 -12.82 -2.80
CA HIS A 58 -18.59 -13.59 -1.62
C HIS A 58 -19.17 -12.68 -0.52
N ASP A 59 -19.48 -11.39 -0.81
CA ASP A 59 -19.90 -10.42 0.21
C ASP A 59 -21.33 -10.63 0.73
N ASP A 60 -22.19 -11.23 -0.10
CA ASP A 60 -23.61 -11.45 0.19
C ASP A 60 -23.90 -12.78 0.91
N GLY A 61 -22.87 -13.62 1.11
CA GLY A 61 -22.98 -14.92 1.76
C GLY A 61 -23.66 -16.00 0.92
N ILE A 62 -23.93 -15.76 -0.38
CA ILE A 62 -24.53 -16.77 -1.28
C ILE A 62 -23.48 -17.79 -1.74
N ALA A 63 -22.27 -17.33 -2.03
CA ALA A 63 -21.15 -18.20 -2.38
C ALA A 63 -20.46 -18.71 -1.10
N LEU A 64 -20.66 -19.98 -0.76
CA LEU A 64 -20.12 -20.62 0.46
C LEU A 64 -18.79 -21.36 0.22
N ASN A 65 -17.94 -20.86 -0.67
CA ASN A 65 -16.61 -21.43 -0.89
C ASN A 65 -15.59 -20.72 0.03
N TYR A 66 -15.29 -21.34 1.17
CA TYR A 66 -14.33 -20.80 2.14
C TYR A 66 -12.92 -21.41 2.01
N ASP A 67 -12.76 -22.46 1.20
CA ASP A 67 -11.50 -23.20 1.11
C ASP A 67 -10.36 -22.36 0.52
N GLU A 68 -10.70 -21.34 -0.27
CA GLU A 68 -9.78 -20.40 -0.89
C GLU A 68 -9.58 -19.11 -0.07
N ALA A 69 -10.26 -18.96 1.07
CA ALA A 69 -10.18 -17.77 1.89
C ALA A 69 -8.93 -17.78 2.78
N ASP A 70 -8.10 -16.74 2.66
CA ASP A 70 -6.96 -16.54 3.59
C ASP A 70 -7.44 -16.19 5.02
N VAL A 71 -8.60 -15.54 5.14
CA VAL A 71 -9.19 -15.07 6.41
C VAL A 71 -10.71 -15.17 6.32
N ILE A 72 -11.35 -15.64 7.40
CA ILE A 72 -12.80 -15.68 7.56
C ILE A 72 -13.21 -14.76 8.73
N LEU A 73 -14.10 -13.81 8.47
CA LEU A 73 -14.63 -12.88 9.48
C LEU A 73 -16.03 -13.32 9.90
N VAL A 74 -16.23 -13.54 11.20
CA VAL A 74 -17.53 -13.91 11.79
C VAL A 74 -17.97 -12.82 12.75
N ALA A 75 -19.16 -12.25 12.53
CA ALA A 75 -19.71 -11.20 13.38
C ALA A 75 -21.25 -11.29 13.45
N VAL A 76 -21.82 -10.79 14.54
CA VAL A 76 -23.27 -10.61 14.65
C VAL A 76 -23.71 -9.38 13.84
N SER A 77 -24.84 -9.49 13.15
CA SER A 77 -25.44 -8.32 12.50
C SER A 77 -25.91 -7.34 13.57
N ARG A 78 -25.64 -6.06 13.35
CA ARG A 78 -26.20 -4.97 14.15
C ARG A 78 -27.45 -4.51 13.43
N ALA A 79 -28.61 -5.01 13.87
CA ALA A 79 -29.92 -4.48 13.48
C ALA A 79 -30.19 -3.16 14.19
#